data_AF-A0A497FT06-F1
#
_entry.id   AF-A0A497FT06-F1
#
_cell.length_a   1.000
_cell.length_b   1.000
_cell.length_c   1.000
_cell.angle_alpha   90.00
_cell.angle_beta   90.00
_cell.angle_gamma   90.00
#
_symmetry.space_group_name_H-M   'P 1'
#
loop_
_entity.id
_entity.type
_entity.pdbx_description
1 polymer ?
#
loop_
_entity_poly.entity_id
_entity_poly.type
_entity_poly.pdbx_seq_one_letter_code
_entity_poly.pdbx_strand_id
1 'polypeptide(L)'
;MGELKDAVVVFQALLKAKKNVFRQRDLGSNPVYAKKILSILEKYGLAEIYRSKRSVLVVLTSRGEEALNLASKFCEIVFGEKFPVESSREEERRFDVHMPTYLKDNPWISVQARRGKS
;
A
#
# COMPACT_ATOMS: atom_id res chain seq x y z
N MET A 1 -7.25 -28.12 -0.78
CA MET A 1 -6.00 -28.07 -1.59
C MET A 1 -5.83 -26.75 -2.35
N GLY A 2 -6.84 -26.27 -3.10
CA GLY A 2 -6.73 -25.01 -3.86
C GLY A 2 -6.49 -23.77 -3.01
N GLU A 3 -7.24 -23.61 -1.92
CA GLU A 3 -7.12 -22.48 -0.98
C GLU A 3 -5.74 -22.39 -0.33
N LEU A 4 -5.14 -23.54 -0.01
CA LEU A 4 -3.80 -23.58 0.59
C LEU A 4 -2.72 -23.15 -0.41
N LYS A 5 -2.89 -23.49 -1.70
CA LYS A 5 -2.02 -22.98 -2.77
C LYS A 5 -2.20 -21.47 -2.94
N ASP A 6 -3.44 -20.98 -2.91
CA ASP A 6 -3.72 -19.55 -3.00
C ASP A 6 -3.09 -18.79 -1.83
N ALA A 7 -3.19 -19.31 -0.60
CA ALA A 7 -2.59 -18.70 0.59
C ALA A 7 -1.06 -18.56 0.47
N VAL A 8 -0.38 -19.59 -0.04
CA VAL A 8 1.07 -19.53 -0.30
C VAL A 8 1.40 -18.45 -1.34
N VAL A 9 0.59 -18.35 -2.41
CA VAL A 9 0.78 -17.32 -3.44
C VAL A 9 0.58 -15.91 -2.89
N VAL A 10 -0.46 -15.71 -2.07
CA VAL A 10 -0.72 -14.43 -1.37
C VAL A 10 0.45 -14.06 -0.47
N PHE A 11 0.90 -15.01 0.36
CA PHE A 11 2.02 -14.80 1.27
C PHE A 11 3.28 -14.32 0.53
N GLN A 12 3.65 -15.02 -0.55
CA GLN A 12 4.79 -14.63 -1.39
C GLN A 12 4.60 -13.27 -2.06
N ALA A 13 3.38 -12.95 -2.50
CA ALA A 13 3.07 -11.68 -3.14
C ALA A 13 3.21 -10.49 -2.18
N LEU A 14 2.66 -10.62 -0.97
CA LEU A 14 2.73 -9.59 0.07
C LEU A 14 4.19 -9.30 0.45
N LEU A 15 5.00 -10.35 0.67
CA LEU A 15 6.42 -10.20 0.98
C LEU A 15 7.27 -9.65 -0.17
N LYS A 16 6.85 -9.86 -1.43
CA LYS A 16 7.51 -9.23 -2.59
C LYS A 16 7.19 -7.75 -2.68
N ALA A 17 5.92 -7.39 -2.46
CA ALA A 17 5.48 -6.01 -2.50
C ALA A 17 6.12 -5.16 -1.39
N LYS A 18 6.19 -5.71 -0.17
CA LYS A 18 6.76 -5.07 1.05
C LYS A 18 6.10 -3.76 1.48
N LYS A 19 4.96 -3.39 0.91
CA LYS A 19 4.30 -2.11 1.15
C LYS A 19 2.80 -2.20 0.94
N ASN A 20 2.05 -1.26 1.53
CA ASN A 20 0.59 -1.27 1.49
C ASN A 20 0.06 -0.78 0.13
N VAL A 21 0.84 0.04 -0.58
CA VAL A 21 0.49 0.55 -1.90
C VAL A 21 1.59 0.21 -2.90
N PHE A 22 1.27 -0.62 -3.88
CA PHE A 22 2.24 -1.10 -4.86
C PHE A 22 1.66 -1.16 -6.27
N ARG A 23 2.54 -1.28 -7.26
CA ARG A 23 2.16 -1.43 -8.67
C ARG A 23 2.24 -2.89 -9.06
N GLN A 24 1.50 -3.30 -10.09
CA GLN A 24 1.56 -4.67 -10.60
C GLN A 24 3.00 -5.14 -10.92
N ARG A 25 3.86 -4.24 -11.42
CA ARG A 25 5.26 -4.53 -11.72
C ARG A 25 6.09 -4.93 -10.49
N ASP A 26 5.66 -4.51 -9.29
CA ASP A 26 6.35 -4.82 -8.04
C ASP A 26 6.13 -6.29 -7.63
N LEU A 27 5.14 -6.98 -8.22
CA LEU A 27 4.91 -8.42 -8.01
C LEU A 27 5.81 -9.32 -8.87
N GLY A 28 6.43 -8.76 -9.92
CA GLY A 28 7.37 -9.44 -10.81
C GLY A 28 7.19 -9.12 -12.29
N SER A 29 8.14 -9.59 -13.10
CA SER A 29 8.24 -9.30 -14.54
C SER A 29 7.21 -10.03 -15.40
N ASN A 30 6.62 -11.13 -14.91
CA ASN A 30 5.64 -11.92 -15.66
C ASN A 30 4.23 -11.33 -15.50
N PRO A 31 3.65 -10.70 -16.54
CA PRO A 31 2.36 -10.02 -16.44
C PRO A 31 1.19 -10.98 -16.23
N VAL A 32 1.27 -12.21 -16.74
CA VAL A 32 0.21 -13.24 -16.60
C VAL A 32 0.15 -13.69 -15.15
N TYR A 33 1.31 -13.98 -14.56
CA TYR A 33 1.40 -14.38 -13.17
C TYR A 33 0.98 -13.26 -12.21
N ALA A 34 1.41 -12.01 -12.49
CA ALA A 34 0.99 -10.86 -11.70
C ALA A 34 -0.54 -10.66 -11.75
N LYS A 35 -1.18 -10.78 -12.93
CA LYS A 35 -2.65 -10.73 -13.04
C LYS A 35 -3.34 -11.82 -12.23
N LYS A 36 -2.78 -13.02 -12.18
CA LYS A 36 -3.31 -14.12 -11.36
C LYS A 36 -3.24 -13.78 -9.88
N ILE A 37 -2.10 -13.28 -9.39
CA ILE A 37 -1.95 -12.82 -8.00
C ILE A 37 -2.99 -11.74 -7.67
N LEU A 38 -3.11 -10.73 -8.54
CA LEU A 38 -4.07 -9.66 -8.38
C LEU A 38 -5.51 -10.19 -8.26
N SER A 39 -5.90 -11.11 -9.13
CA SER A 39 -7.22 -11.75 -9.05
C SER A 39 -7.44 -12.51 -7.74
N ILE A 40 -6.40 -13.16 -7.21
CA ILE A 40 -6.47 -13.86 -5.91
C ILE A 40 -6.63 -12.85 -4.76
N LEU A 41 -5.84 -11.77 -4.76
CA LEU A 41 -5.94 -10.72 -3.73
C LEU A 41 -7.32 -10.05 -3.71
N GLU A 42 -7.87 -9.76 -4.89
CA GLU A 42 -9.22 -9.19 -5.07
C GLU A 42 -10.30 -10.20 -4.62
N LYS A 43 -10.18 -11.47 -5.01
CA LYS A 43 -11.10 -12.56 -4.62
C LYS A 43 -11.26 -12.70 -3.11
N TYR A 44 -10.17 -12.59 -2.35
CA TYR A 44 -10.20 -12.74 -0.88
C TYR A 44 -10.40 -11.41 -0.13
N GLY A 45 -10.57 -10.29 -0.83
CA GLY A 45 -10.78 -8.97 -0.23
C GLY A 45 -9.56 -8.41 0.49
N LEU A 46 -8.35 -8.81 0.08
CA LEU A 46 -7.08 -8.37 0.67
C LEU A 46 -6.55 -7.09 0.01
N ALA A 47 -7.00 -6.77 -1.21
CA ALA A 47 -6.58 -5.58 -1.90
C ALA A 47 -7.68 -5.01 -2.80
N GLU A 48 -7.66 -3.69 -2.95
CA GLU A 48 -8.40 -2.93 -3.96
C GLU A 48 -7.50 -2.65 -5.16
N ILE A 49 -8.04 -2.83 -6.37
CA ILE A 49 -7.26 -2.73 -7.61
C ILE A 49 -7.78 -1.60 -8.48
N TYR A 50 -6.95 -0.58 -8.66
CA TYR A 50 -7.23 0.58 -9.48
C TYR A 50 -6.52 0.44 -10.83
N ARG A 51 -7.30 0.28 -11.90
CA ARG A 51 -6.80 0.03 -13.26
C ARG A 51 -6.86 1.34 -14.05
N SER A 52 -5.71 1.78 -14.56
CA SER A 52 -5.56 2.91 -15.48
C SER A 52 -5.02 2.42 -16.83
N LYS A 53 -5.15 3.22 -17.89
CA LYS A 53 -4.62 2.90 -19.24
C LYS A 53 -3.12 2.55 -19.23
N ARG A 54 -2.36 3.10 -18.28
CA ARG A 54 -0.88 2.97 -18.20
C ARG A 54 -0.36 2.19 -17.00
N SER A 55 -1.19 1.94 -16.00
CA SER A 55 -0.74 1.34 -14.74
C SER A 55 -1.87 0.65 -13.99
N VAL A 56 -1.49 -0.36 -13.20
CA VAL A 56 -2.36 -1.00 -12.23
C VAL A 56 -1.78 -0.73 -10.85
N LEU A 57 -2.55 -0.01 -10.04
CA LEU A 57 -2.24 0.32 -8.66
C LEU A 57 -3.01 -0.63 -7.75
N VAL A 58 -2.34 -1.12 -6.71
CA VAL A 58 -2.88 -2.07 -5.74
C VAL A 58 -2.76 -1.43 -4.37
N VAL A 59 -3.87 -1.38 -3.65
CA VAL A 59 -3.95 -0.84 -2.30
C VAL A 59 -4.44 -1.96 -1.39
N LEU A 60 -3.66 -2.31 -0.37
CA LEU A 60 -4.09 -3.33 0.60
C LEU A 60 -5.26 -2.80 1.42
N THR A 61 -6.24 -3.65 1.67
CA THR A 61 -7.30 -3.38 2.66
C THR A 61 -6.73 -3.57 4.07
N SER A 62 -7.49 -3.22 5.11
CA SER A 62 -7.09 -3.50 6.51
C SER A 62 -6.71 -4.97 6.72
N ARG A 63 -7.48 -5.89 6.13
CA ARG A 63 -7.18 -7.34 6.16
C ARG A 63 -5.90 -7.69 5.40
N GLY A 64 -5.62 -7.01 4.30
CA GLY A 64 -4.37 -7.16 3.56
C GLY A 64 -3.16 -6.66 4.34
N GLU A 65 -3.28 -5.52 5.02
CA GLU A 65 -2.26 -4.97 5.91
C GLU A 65 -1.97 -5.93 7.09
N GLU A 66 -3.01 -6.47 7.73
CA GLU A 66 -2.88 -7.49 8.76
C GLU A 66 -2.16 -8.74 8.24
N ALA A 67 -2.54 -9.22 7.05
CA ALA A 67 -1.89 -10.37 6.42
C ALA A 67 -0.40 -10.09 6.12
N LEU A 68 -0.07 -8.89 5.66
CA LEU A 68 1.32 -8.47 5.43
C LEU A 68 2.11 -8.46 6.74
N ASN A 69 1.55 -7.88 7.80
CA ASN A 69 2.18 -7.82 9.12
C ASN A 69 2.45 -9.23 9.69
N LEU A 70 1.49 -10.15 9.56
CA LEU A 70 1.67 -11.55 9.96
C LEU A 70 2.74 -12.25 9.11
N ALA A 71 2.76 -12.00 7.81
CA ALA A 71 3.77 -12.58 6.92
C ALA A 71 5.17 -12.08 7.28
N SER A 72 5.31 -10.80 7.59
CA SER A 72 6.57 -10.21 8.03
C SER A 72 7.02 -10.80 9.37
N LYS A 73 6.13 -10.87 10.37
CA LYS A 73 6.43 -11.53 11.66
C LYS A 73 6.87 -12.98 11.50
N PHE A 74 6.22 -13.73 10.61
CA PHE A 74 6.64 -15.10 10.29
C PHE A 74 8.08 -15.11 9.78
N CYS A 75 8.44 -14.23 8.84
CA CYS A 75 9.81 -14.11 8.36
C CYS A 75 10.78 -13.71 9.47
N GLU A 76 10.40 -12.81 10.38
CA GLU A 76 11.24 -12.45 11.53
C GLU A 76 11.54 -13.64 12.44
N ILE A 77 10.52 -14.47 12.70
CA ILE A 77 10.68 -15.70 13.49
C ILE A 77 11.62 -16.69 12.79
N VAL A 78 11.49 -16.85 11.46
CA VAL A 78 12.29 -17.81 10.69
C VAL A 78 13.73 -17.36 10.52
N PHE A 79 13.96 -16.07 10.25
CA PHE A 79 15.29 -15.54 9.91
C PHE A 79 16.02 -14.90 11.09
N GLY A 80 15.33 -14.62 12.20
CA GLY A 80 15.91 -13.97 13.39
C GLY A 80 16.20 -12.47 13.21
N GLU A 81 15.75 -11.87 12.09
CA GLU A 81 16.00 -10.48 11.73
C GLU A 81 14.69 -9.78 11.33
N LYS A 82 14.62 -8.46 11.53
CA LYS A 82 13.45 -7.66 11.14
C LYS A 82 13.23 -7.72 9.63
N PHE A 83 12.03 -8.08 9.21
CA PHE A 83 11.69 -8.10 7.78
C PHE A 83 11.42 -6.67 7.31
N PRO A 84 12.10 -6.18 6.25
CA PRO A 84 11.98 -4.79 5.84
C PRO A 84 10.66 -4.57 5.11
N VAL A 85 9.64 -4.11 5.84
CA VAL A 85 8.38 -3.61 5.29
C VAL A 85 8.46 -2.10 5.19
N GLU A 86 8.27 -1.57 3.99
CA GLU A 86 8.08 -0.15 3.75
C GLU A 86 6.67 0.22 4.19
N SER A 87 6.52 0.81 5.38
CA SER A 87 5.23 1.40 5.75
C SER A 87 5.00 2.65 4.88
N SER A 88 4.10 2.55 3.92
CA SER A 88 3.65 3.71 3.13
C SER A 88 2.75 4.65 3.93
N ARG A 89 2.33 4.24 5.15
CA ARG A 89 1.99 5.21 6.19
C ARG A 89 3.29 5.90 6.55
N GLU A 90 3.57 7.01 5.86
CA GLU A 90 4.22 8.12 6.52
C GLU A 90 3.57 8.17 7.91
N GLU A 91 4.34 7.88 8.96
CA GLU A 91 4.06 8.45 10.27
C GLU A 91 3.60 9.88 9.99
N GLU A 92 2.48 10.28 10.58
CA GLU A 92 2.07 11.67 10.63
C GLU A 92 3.24 12.49 11.20
N ARG A 93 4.23 12.79 10.35
CA ARG A 93 5.06 13.95 10.47
C ARG A 93 4.04 15.03 10.26
N ARG A 94 3.44 15.46 11.36
CA ARG A 94 2.96 16.82 11.53
C ARG A 94 4.16 17.66 11.14
N PHE A 95 4.30 17.91 9.85
CA PHE A 95 5.09 19.03 9.40
C PHE A 95 4.39 20.19 10.09
N ASP A 96 5.03 20.75 11.11
CA ASP A 96 4.76 22.12 11.50
C ASP A 96 5.11 22.94 10.27
N VAL A 97 4.16 23.03 9.33
CA VAL A 97 4.25 23.89 8.17
C VAL A 97 4.14 25.29 8.73
N HIS A 98 5.27 25.81 9.16
CA HIS A 98 5.37 27.16 9.66
C HIS A 98 5.07 28.08 8.47
N MET A 99 3.85 28.62 8.43
CA MET A 99 3.42 29.50 7.35
C MET A 99 4.41 30.66 7.26
N PRO A 100 5.09 30.84 6.11
CA PRO A 100 6.03 31.93 5.94
C PRO A 100 5.34 33.26 6.21
N THR A 101 6.01 34.16 6.93
CA THR A 101 5.42 35.42 7.42
C THR A 101 4.87 36.29 6.30
N TYR A 102 5.49 36.27 5.12
CA TYR A 102 5.04 37.01 3.93
C TYR A 102 3.75 36.47 3.29
N LEU A 103 3.28 35.29 3.68
CA LEU A 103 2.02 34.72 3.19
C LEU A 103 0.85 34.94 4.15
N LYS A 104 1.10 35.36 5.40
CA LYS A 104 0.06 35.48 6.44
C LYS A 104 -1.07 36.41 6.02
N ASP A 105 -0.74 37.48 5.30
CA ASP A 105 -1.71 38.49 4.86
C ASP A 105 -2.18 38.30 3.42
N ASN A 106 -1.90 37.14 2.81
CA ASN A 106 -2.32 36.90 1.43
C ASN A 106 -3.84 36.62 1.35
N PRO A 107 -4.64 37.51 0.73
CA PRO A 107 -6.09 37.38 0.69
C PRO A 107 -6.55 36.15 -0.11
N TRP A 108 -5.70 35.57 -0.96
CA TRP A 108 -6.04 34.37 -1.73
C TRP A 108 -6.00 33.09 -0.89
N ILE A 109 -5.16 33.02 0.15
CA ILE A 109 -5.04 31.84 1.02
C ILE A 109 -6.30 31.68 1.88
N SER A 110 -6.82 32.77 2.43
CA SER A 110 -8.04 32.76 3.24
C SER A 110 -9.29 32.37 2.43
N VAL A 111 -9.33 32.73 1.14
CA VAL A 111 -10.39 32.32 0.20
C VAL A 111 -10.32 30.82 -0.09
N GLN A 112 -9.12 30.26 -0.28
CA GLN A 112 -8.97 28.82 -0.51
C GLN A 112 -9.31 27.99 0.74
N ALA A 113 -8.93 28.45 1.93
CA ALA A 113 -9.24 27.77 3.19
C ALA A 113 -10.76 27.65 3.45
N ARG A 114 -11.57 28.59 2.95
CA ARG A 114 -13.04 28.53 3.05
C ARG A 114 -13.69 27.55 2.07
N ARG A 115 -13.06 27.29 0.91
CA ARG A 115 -13.60 26.39 -0.11
C ARG A 115 -13.40 24.90 0.19
N GLY A 116 -12.45 24.54 1.06
CA GLY A 116 -12.19 23.15 1.45
C GLY A 116 -13.09 22.58 2.56
N LYS A 117 -14.15 23.28 2.97
CA LYS A 117 -15.09 22.85 4.03
C LYS A 117 -16.48 22.44 3.51
N SER A 118 -16.57 22.01 2.26
CA SER A 118 -17.77 21.37 1.71
C SER A 118 -17.54 19.90 1.42
#